data_AF-A0A940MC98-F1
#
_entry.id   AF-A0A940MC98-F1
#
_cell.length_a   1.000
_cell.length_b   1.000
_cell.length_c   1.000
_cell.angle_alpha   90.00
_cell.angle_beta   90.00
_cell.angle_gamma   90.00
#
_symmetry.space_group_name_H-M   'P 1'
#
loop_
_entity.id
_entity.type
_entity.pdbx_description
1 polymer ?
#
loop_
_entity_poly.entity_id
_entity_poly.type
_entity_poly.pdbx_seq_one_letter_code
_entity_poly.pdbx_strand_id
1 'polypeptide(L)'
;MAVASGSDDAGGAEPPSWGAGEVLPPAARERVERAHSGGTWTSALSTGAFAAVRSVGFEPVGQVMGSAVYHVDRAGQYWGYYDCQYFGAGISLSQAPAPVVLSGVGGASERLVAVFDEARRTALTRLRAECSALGGDGVVAAELTIAPFATQQNCLEFKVIGTAVRARGGVRSPRPFTCHLDGQGFAKLVDSGWVPVELLVGMSIGVTHDTFLTSMQANGWDNSEVDGWTELVGGARADSRHQLELQARSRGGDGVILANGSLRVWERACQRSVLNGSEARDRIAESTMIGTTVAGFRRRPAEPRTLAVLPLGRRSERLRARLAAVASSPYGDPLERARLADELRELGDQG
;
A
#
# COMPACT_ATOMS: atom_id res chain seq x y z
N MET A 1 33.67 -53.20 -39.14
CA MET A 1 32.27 -52.97 -38.72
C MET A 1 32.34 -51.95 -37.59
N ALA A 2 32.00 -50.70 -37.92
CA ALA A 2 32.13 -49.54 -37.05
C ALA A 2 30.95 -49.46 -36.08
N VAL A 3 31.19 -49.06 -34.83
CA VAL A 3 30.21 -48.32 -34.02
C VAL A 3 30.98 -47.26 -33.23
N ALA A 4 30.55 -46.02 -33.41
CA ALA A 4 31.20 -44.80 -32.99
C ALA A 4 30.96 -44.46 -31.52
N SER A 5 31.94 -43.77 -30.96
CA SER A 5 31.89 -42.97 -29.73
C SER A 5 30.85 -41.85 -29.83
N GLY A 6 29.93 -41.80 -28.86
CA GLY A 6 29.01 -40.69 -28.63
C GLY A 6 29.09 -40.29 -27.15
N SER A 7 29.72 -39.14 -26.90
CA SER A 7 29.77 -38.44 -25.62
C SER A 7 28.44 -37.71 -25.41
N ASP A 8 27.59 -38.21 -24.52
CA ASP A 8 26.44 -37.45 -24.02
C ASP A 8 26.90 -36.59 -22.84
N ASP A 9 27.45 -35.42 -23.18
CA ASP A 9 27.49 -34.25 -22.30
C ASP A 9 26.04 -33.80 -22.05
N ALA A 10 25.35 -34.47 -21.12
CA ALA A 10 24.15 -33.94 -20.50
C ALA A 10 24.56 -32.77 -19.60
N GLY A 11 24.77 -31.61 -20.22
CA GLY A 11 24.90 -30.33 -19.53
C GLY A 11 23.68 -30.14 -18.65
N GLY A 12 23.86 -30.39 -17.35
CA GLY A 12 22.92 -30.01 -16.31
C GLY A 12 22.80 -28.49 -16.32
N ALA A 13 21.87 -27.98 -17.11
CA ALA A 13 21.44 -26.60 -17.02
C ALA A 13 20.78 -26.43 -15.65
N GLU A 14 21.58 -25.95 -14.70
CA GLU A 14 21.11 -25.43 -13.42
C GLU A 14 19.93 -24.50 -13.73
N PRO A 15 18.73 -24.73 -13.13
CA PRO A 15 17.58 -23.88 -13.40
C PRO A 15 17.98 -22.44 -13.07
N PRO A 16 17.66 -21.45 -13.93
CA PRO A 16 18.15 -20.09 -13.76
C PRO A 16 17.83 -19.62 -12.36
N SER A 17 18.87 -19.40 -11.56
CA SER A 17 18.71 -18.84 -10.23
C SER A 17 18.10 -17.45 -10.43
N TRP A 18 16.93 -17.24 -9.84
CA TRP A 18 16.26 -15.95 -9.83
C TRP A 18 17.08 -15.01 -8.93
N GLY A 19 18.24 -14.57 -9.41
CA GLY A 19 19.01 -13.52 -8.77
C GLY A 19 18.10 -12.30 -8.58
N ALA A 20 18.31 -11.56 -7.50
CA ALA A 20 17.57 -10.35 -7.15
C ALA A 20 17.81 -9.16 -8.12
N GLY A 21 18.02 -9.44 -9.41
CA GLY A 21 18.25 -8.49 -10.48
C GLY A 21 17.30 -8.74 -11.66
N GLU A 22 16.41 -7.77 -11.90
CA GLU A 22 15.85 -7.32 -13.18
C GLU A 22 15.46 -8.33 -14.30
N VAL A 23 15.22 -9.60 -14.00
CA VAL A 23 14.60 -10.51 -14.98
C VAL A 23 13.13 -10.72 -14.62
N LEU A 24 12.26 -10.18 -15.47
CA LEU A 24 10.82 -10.45 -15.41
C LEU A 24 10.56 -11.96 -15.58
N PRO A 25 9.68 -12.56 -14.77
CA PRO A 25 9.23 -13.93 -15.00
C PRO A 25 8.68 -14.11 -16.42
N PRO A 26 8.86 -15.27 -17.10
CA PRO A 26 8.36 -15.53 -18.45
C PRO A 26 6.89 -15.19 -18.63
N ALA A 27 6.04 -15.58 -17.68
CA ALA A 27 4.61 -15.25 -17.72
C ALA A 27 4.34 -13.74 -17.68
N ALA A 28 5.16 -12.95 -16.97
CA ALA A 28 5.08 -11.49 -16.96
C ALA A 28 5.57 -10.91 -18.29
N ARG A 29 6.67 -11.44 -18.86
CA ARG A 29 7.14 -11.04 -20.19
C ARG A 29 6.09 -11.28 -21.27
N GLU A 30 5.47 -12.45 -21.29
CA GLU A 30 4.43 -12.77 -22.26
C GLU A 30 3.21 -11.83 -22.12
N ARG A 31 2.82 -11.46 -20.89
CA ARG A 31 1.76 -10.45 -20.69
C ARG A 31 2.15 -9.10 -21.26
N VAL A 32 3.38 -8.66 -21.02
CA VAL A 32 3.93 -7.41 -21.56
C VAL A 32 3.96 -7.45 -23.09
N GLU A 33 4.45 -8.54 -23.69
CA GLU A 33 4.50 -8.74 -25.14
C GLU A 33 3.10 -8.75 -25.77
N ARG A 34 2.11 -9.38 -25.11
CA ARG A 34 0.70 -9.33 -25.54
C ARG A 34 0.10 -7.94 -25.44
N ALA A 35 0.39 -7.19 -24.37
CA ALA A 35 -0.08 -5.82 -24.22
C ALA A 35 0.49 -4.90 -25.32
N HIS A 36 1.76 -5.09 -25.70
CA HIS A 36 2.41 -4.32 -26.78
C HIS A 36 1.89 -4.69 -28.18
N SER A 37 1.55 -5.96 -28.42
CA SER A 37 1.13 -6.44 -29.75
C SER A 37 -0.38 -6.35 -30.02
N GLY A 38 -1.22 -6.49 -28.99
CA GLY A 38 -2.67 -6.66 -29.14
C GLY A 38 -3.52 -5.41 -28.99
N GLY A 39 -2.99 -4.28 -28.51
CA GLY A 39 -3.74 -3.04 -28.24
C GLY A 39 -4.81 -3.15 -27.13
N THR A 40 -5.23 -4.36 -26.75
CA THR A 40 -6.13 -4.67 -25.65
C THR A 40 -5.36 -4.91 -24.36
N TRP A 41 -5.82 -4.32 -23.27
CA TRP A 41 -5.21 -4.46 -21.94
C TRP A 41 -6.31 -4.65 -20.87
N THR A 42 -5.97 -5.30 -19.76
CA THR A 42 -6.89 -5.57 -18.64
C THR A 42 -6.62 -4.65 -17.45
N SER A 43 -7.63 -4.38 -16.63
CA SER A 43 -7.50 -3.58 -15.41
C SER A 43 -8.10 -4.31 -14.22
N ALA A 44 -7.54 -4.08 -13.03
CA ALA A 44 -8.20 -4.44 -11.77
C ALA A 44 -9.18 -3.34 -11.28
N LEU A 45 -9.30 -2.22 -12.00
CA LEU A 45 -10.12 -1.08 -11.60
C LEU A 45 -11.58 -1.24 -12.02
N SER A 46 -12.50 -0.76 -11.16
CA SER A 46 -13.88 -0.50 -11.55
C SER A 46 -13.98 0.64 -12.58
N THR A 47 -15.12 0.77 -13.28
CA THR A 47 -15.35 1.84 -14.26
C THR A 47 -15.19 3.24 -13.65
N GLY A 48 -15.69 3.44 -12.43
CA GLY A 48 -15.54 4.70 -11.68
C GLY A 48 -14.09 4.99 -11.29
N ALA A 49 -13.36 3.97 -10.84
CA ALA A 49 -11.95 4.09 -10.52
C ALA A 49 -11.10 4.38 -11.77
N PHE A 50 -11.41 3.71 -12.89
CA PHE A 50 -10.78 3.97 -14.18
C PHE A 50 -10.95 5.42 -14.63
N ALA A 51 -12.18 5.96 -14.56
CA ALA A 51 -12.46 7.35 -14.91
C ALA A 51 -11.75 8.35 -13.98
N ALA A 52 -11.69 8.06 -12.67
CA ALA A 52 -11.06 8.92 -11.67
C ALA A 52 -9.55 9.04 -11.87
N VAL A 53 -8.84 7.96 -12.20
CA VAL A 53 -7.40 8.01 -12.53
C VAL A 53 -7.16 8.96 -13.71
N ARG A 54 -8.03 8.94 -14.71
CA ARG A 54 -7.94 9.81 -15.89
C ARG A 54 -8.22 11.27 -15.61
N SER A 55 -9.06 11.60 -14.64
CA SER A 55 -9.36 12.99 -14.29
C SER A 55 -8.17 13.71 -13.66
N VAL A 56 -7.24 12.97 -13.03
CA VAL A 56 -6.01 13.52 -12.44
C VAL A 56 -4.78 13.38 -13.34
N GLY A 57 -4.98 13.09 -14.64
CA GLY A 57 -3.92 13.11 -15.63
C GLY A 57 -3.08 11.82 -15.71
N PHE A 58 -3.62 10.69 -15.26
CA PHE A 58 -3.00 9.38 -15.42
C PHE A 58 -3.81 8.49 -16.38
N GLU A 59 -3.16 7.59 -17.10
CA GLU A 59 -3.80 6.60 -17.96
C GLU A 59 -3.49 5.19 -17.46
N PRO A 60 -4.50 4.37 -17.18
CA PRO A 60 -4.28 2.94 -16.91
C PRO A 60 -3.68 2.25 -18.14
N VAL A 61 -2.63 1.45 -17.94
CA VAL A 61 -1.89 0.78 -19.03
C VAL A 61 -2.00 -0.75 -19.00
N GLY A 62 -2.40 -1.34 -17.87
CA GLY A 62 -2.45 -2.79 -17.74
C GLY A 62 -2.52 -3.25 -16.29
N GLN A 63 -2.98 -4.48 -16.08
CA GLN A 63 -2.83 -5.19 -14.82
C GLN A 63 -1.38 -5.69 -14.70
N VAL A 64 -0.82 -5.56 -13.50
CA VAL A 64 0.52 -6.03 -13.16
C VAL A 64 0.46 -6.94 -11.94
N MET A 65 1.40 -7.88 -11.86
CA MET A 65 1.48 -8.84 -10.77
C MET A 65 2.94 -9.09 -10.36
N GLY A 66 3.18 -9.04 -9.05
CA GLY A 66 4.43 -9.52 -8.45
C GLY A 66 4.13 -10.68 -7.53
N SER A 67 4.90 -11.77 -7.62
CA SER A 67 4.84 -12.84 -6.64
C SER A 67 6.21 -13.30 -6.19
N ALA A 68 6.30 -13.77 -4.96
CA ALA A 68 7.46 -14.46 -4.44
C ALA A 68 7.01 -15.55 -3.47
N VAL A 69 7.55 -16.75 -3.65
CA VAL A 69 7.30 -17.88 -2.75
C VAL A 69 8.54 -18.06 -1.90
N TYR A 70 8.37 -17.98 -0.59
CA TYR A 70 9.44 -18.16 0.37
C TYR A 70 9.19 -19.41 1.18
N HIS A 71 10.21 -20.25 1.27
CA HIS A 71 10.24 -21.30 2.27
C HIS A 71 10.55 -20.65 3.62
N VAL A 72 9.57 -20.68 4.50
CA VAL A 72 9.70 -20.24 5.88
C VAL A 72 9.78 -21.51 6.71
N ASP A 73 10.94 -22.17 6.64
CA ASP A 73 11.14 -23.40 7.40
C ASP A 73 11.04 -23.12 8.89
N ARG A 74 10.50 -24.10 9.62
CA ARG A 74 10.66 -24.22 11.07
C ARG A 74 10.16 -23.03 11.91
N ALA A 75 8.96 -22.53 11.61
CA ALA A 75 8.09 -21.85 12.59
C ALA A 75 7.54 -22.80 13.70
N GLY A 76 8.13 -24.00 13.85
CA GLY A 76 7.76 -24.99 14.86
C GLY A 76 8.32 -24.68 16.25
N GLN A 77 7.83 -25.41 17.25
CA GLN A 77 8.12 -25.26 18.70
C GLN A 77 9.59 -25.26 19.12
N TYR A 78 10.52 -25.63 18.24
CA TYR A 78 11.91 -25.94 18.60
C TYR A 78 12.93 -24.83 18.28
N TRP A 79 12.59 -23.78 17.52
CA TRP A 79 13.56 -22.79 17.02
C TRP A 79 13.48 -21.41 17.67
N GLY A 80 12.68 -21.26 18.73
CA GLY A 80 12.76 -20.10 19.61
C GLY A 80 12.23 -18.77 19.07
N TYR A 81 11.63 -18.72 17.89
CA TYR A 81 11.03 -17.49 17.35
C TYR A 81 10.02 -16.83 18.30
N TYR A 82 9.39 -17.63 19.16
CA TYR A 82 8.40 -17.16 20.12
C TYR A 82 8.94 -17.33 21.55
N ASP A 83 10.09 -16.71 21.82
CA ASP A 83 10.70 -16.72 23.14
C ASP A 83 10.15 -15.59 24.02
N CYS A 84 9.48 -15.93 25.13
CA CYS A 84 8.97 -14.94 26.08
C CYS A 84 10.07 -14.26 26.91
N GLN A 85 11.32 -14.78 26.90
CA GLN A 85 12.47 -14.28 27.67
C GLN A 85 12.22 -14.12 29.18
N TYR A 86 11.11 -14.64 29.70
CA TYR A 86 10.76 -14.51 31.09
C TYR A 86 11.64 -15.44 31.94
N PHE A 87 12.43 -14.87 32.83
CA PHE A 87 13.34 -15.62 33.69
C PHE A 87 12.60 -16.57 34.64
N GLY A 88 11.39 -16.20 35.07
CA GLY A 88 10.55 -16.99 35.97
C GLY A 88 9.71 -18.08 35.31
N ALA A 89 9.87 -18.36 34.00
CA ALA A 89 8.98 -19.24 33.23
C ALA A 89 8.90 -20.70 33.72
N GLY A 90 9.78 -21.13 34.63
CA GLY A 90 9.76 -22.45 35.27
C GLY A 90 9.22 -22.46 36.71
N ILE A 91 8.76 -21.32 37.23
CA ILE A 91 8.35 -21.17 38.63
C ILE A 91 6.83 -21.00 38.68
N SER A 92 6.10 -22.07 39.02
CA SER A 92 4.63 -22.16 38.88
C SER A 92 3.83 -21.06 39.60
N LEU A 93 4.38 -20.44 40.65
CA LEU A 93 3.72 -19.40 41.44
C LEU A 93 4.46 -18.06 41.37
N SER A 94 5.27 -17.84 40.33
CA SER A 94 5.93 -16.55 40.15
C SER A 94 4.89 -15.44 39.92
N GLN A 95 4.97 -14.40 40.74
CA GLN A 95 4.16 -13.19 40.63
C GLN A 95 4.91 -12.03 39.96
N ALA A 96 6.18 -12.24 39.59
CA ALA A 96 6.93 -11.22 38.86
C ALA A 96 6.28 -10.99 37.49
N PRO A 97 6.07 -9.74 37.05
CA PRO A 97 5.47 -9.47 35.76
C PRO A 97 6.34 -10.04 34.62
N ALA A 98 5.70 -10.65 33.63
CA ALA A 98 6.39 -11.11 32.44
C ALA A 98 6.59 -9.94 31.47
N PRO A 99 7.77 -9.83 30.82
CA PRO A 99 7.97 -8.80 29.81
C PRO A 99 7.13 -9.09 28.57
N VAL A 100 6.85 -8.04 27.79
CA VAL A 100 6.40 -8.14 26.40
C VAL A 100 7.62 -8.04 25.49
N VAL A 101 7.96 -9.16 24.84
CA VAL A 101 9.09 -9.25 23.92
C VAL A 101 8.58 -9.04 22.50
N LEU A 102 8.97 -7.93 21.85
CA LEU A 102 8.52 -7.58 20.49
C LEU A 102 9.64 -7.78 19.47
N SER A 103 9.28 -8.18 18.25
CA SER A 103 10.23 -8.34 17.14
C SER A 103 11.03 -7.06 16.85
N GLY A 104 10.40 -5.88 16.89
CA GLY A 104 11.06 -4.63 16.51
C GLY A 104 12.09 -4.09 17.51
N VAL A 105 12.16 -4.70 18.71
CA VAL A 105 13.14 -4.34 19.76
C VAL A 105 14.14 -5.48 20.03
N GLY A 106 14.33 -6.39 19.06
CA GLY A 106 15.29 -7.49 19.17
C GLY A 106 14.73 -8.77 19.80
N GLY A 107 13.40 -8.92 19.83
CA GLY A 107 12.76 -10.17 20.20
C GLY A 107 13.15 -11.30 19.25
N ALA A 108 13.05 -12.56 19.71
CA ALA A 108 13.50 -13.71 18.92
C ALA A 108 12.76 -13.85 17.57
N SER A 109 11.56 -13.27 17.45
CA SER A 109 10.75 -13.20 16.24
C SER A 109 11.27 -12.20 15.19
N GLU A 110 12.26 -11.36 15.51
CA GLU A 110 12.85 -10.37 14.59
C GLU A 110 13.28 -10.99 13.25
N ARG A 111 14.00 -12.13 13.31
CA ARG A 111 14.47 -12.82 12.10
C ARG A 111 13.33 -13.30 11.21
N LEU A 112 12.23 -13.74 11.83
CA LEU A 112 11.05 -14.16 11.09
C LEU A 112 10.43 -12.95 10.38
N VAL A 113 10.21 -11.85 11.10
CA VAL A 113 9.69 -10.60 10.52
C VAL A 113 10.58 -10.09 9.38
N ALA A 114 11.91 -10.20 9.50
CA ALA A 114 12.85 -9.84 8.44
C ALA A 114 12.67 -10.68 7.16
N VAL A 115 12.37 -11.98 7.28
CA VAL A 115 12.07 -12.84 6.13
C VAL A 115 10.76 -12.42 5.45
N PHE A 116 9.72 -12.09 6.23
CA PHE A 116 8.46 -11.57 5.68
C PHE A 116 8.66 -10.24 4.94
N ASP A 117 9.47 -9.33 5.52
CA ASP A 117 9.80 -8.06 4.89
C ASP A 117 10.56 -8.24 3.56
N GLU A 118 11.57 -9.12 3.55
CA GLU A 118 12.33 -9.43 2.34
C GLU A 118 11.43 -10.02 1.25
N ALA A 119 10.61 -11.01 1.59
CA ALA A 119 9.72 -11.66 0.64
C ALA A 119 8.73 -10.68 -0.02
N ARG A 120 8.17 -9.79 0.78
CA ARG A 120 7.32 -8.69 0.31
C ARG A 120 8.09 -7.75 -0.62
N ARG A 121 9.29 -7.31 -0.24
CA ARG A 121 10.10 -6.39 -1.06
C ARG A 121 10.45 -7.01 -2.40
N THR A 122 10.73 -8.31 -2.44
CA THR A 122 10.94 -9.04 -3.70
C THR A 122 9.69 -9.06 -4.57
N ALA A 123 8.52 -9.36 -3.99
CA ALA A 123 7.25 -9.34 -4.72
C ALA A 123 6.94 -7.94 -5.30
N LEU A 124 7.12 -6.87 -4.52
CA LEU A 124 6.93 -5.49 -4.97
C LEU A 124 7.96 -5.06 -6.03
N THR A 125 9.20 -5.53 -5.92
CA THR A 125 10.24 -5.28 -6.93
C THR A 125 9.85 -5.88 -8.27
N ARG A 126 9.33 -7.12 -8.28
CA ARG A 126 8.84 -7.78 -9.50
C ARG A 126 7.61 -7.07 -10.09
N LEU A 127 6.68 -6.64 -9.25
CA LEU A 127 5.52 -5.84 -9.65
C LEU A 127 5.94 -4.53 -10.33
N ARG A 128 6.91 -3.81 -9.74
CA ARG A 128 7.45 -2.56 -10.28
C ARG A 128 8.18 -2.77 -11.59
N ALA A 129 8.96 -3.85 -11.72
CA ALA A 129 9.62 -4.19 -12.98
C ALA A 129 8.58 -4.42 -14.09
N GLU A 130 7.47 -5.12 -13.81
CA GLU A 130 6.42 -5.34 -14.80
C GLU A 130 5.71 -4.02 -15.16
N CYS A 131 5.45 -3.16 -14.17
CA CYS A 131 4.92 -1.82 -14.39
C CYS A 131 5.83 -1.00 -15.32
N SER A 132 7.13 -0.95 -15.05
CA SER A 132 8.11 -0.26 -15.90
C SER A 132 8.15 -0.81 -17.33
N ALA A 133 8.05 -2.13 -17.50
CA ALA A 133 8.07 -2.77 -18.82
C ALA A 133 6.80 -2.52 -19.65
N LEU A 134 5.66 -2.30 -18.98
CA LEU A 134 4.45 -1.75 -19.62
C LEU A 134 4.55 -0.22 -19.85
N GLY A 135 5.58 0.42 -19.31
CA GLY A 135 5.79 1.86 -19.34
C GLY A 135 4.90 2.66 -18.37
N GLY A 136 4.36 1.99 -17.35
CA GLY A 136 3.65 2.64 -16.25
C GLY A 136 4.62 3.37 -15.32
N ASP A 137 4.16 4.49 -14.76
CA ASP A 137 4.88 5.33 -13.80
C ASP A 137 4.46 5.03 -12.33
N GLY A 138 3.50 4.12 -12.14
CA GLY A 138 3.11 3.62 -10.83
C GLY A 138 1.99 2.59 -10.90
N VAL A 139 1.69 1.98 -9.76
CA VAL A 139 0.66 0.95 -9.61
C VAL A 139 -0.37 1.42 -8.59
N VAL A 140 -1.63 1.42 -8.99
CA VAL A 140 -2.79 1.71 -8.14
C VAL A 140 -3.60 0.45 -7.85
N ALA A 141 -4.45 0.50 -6.82
CA ALA A 141 -5.25 -0.63 -6.35
C ALA A 141 -4.39 -1.88 -6.11
N ALA A 142 -3.18 -1.69 -5.56
CA ALA A 142 -2.26 -2.77 -5.26
C ALA A 142 -2.74 -3.54 -4.03
N GLU A 143 -3.18 -4.77 -4.25
CA GLU A 143 -3.60 -5.69 -3.20
C GLU A 143 -2.48 -6.69 -2.91
N LEU A 144 -1.96 -6.69 -1.69
CA LEU A 144 -0.98 -7.66 -1.21
C LEU A 144 -1.69 -8.76 -0.42
N THR A 145 -1.50 -10.00 -0.85
CA THR A 145 -1.94 -11.21 -0.17
C THR A 145 -0.74 -12.03 0.28
N ILE A 146 -0.81 -12.56 1.50
CA ILE A 146 0.15 -13.53 2.04
C ILE A 146 -0.64 -14.80 2.35
N ALA A 147 -0.33 -15.90 1.68
CA ALA A 147 -1.08 -17.14 1.81
C ALA A 147 -0.16 -18.37 1.86
N PRO A 148 -0.55 -19.46 2.55
CA PRO A 148 0.13 -20.74 2.44
C PRO A 148 0.19 -21.20 0.98
N PHE A 149 1.34 -21.76 0.58
CA PHE A 149 1.50 -22.32 -0.74
C PHE A 149 0.85 -23.71 -0.79
N ALA A 150 -0.14 -23.88 -1.68
CA ALA A 150 -1.04 -25.02 -1.65
C ALA A 150 -0.36 -26.41 -1.69
N THR A 151 0.83 -26.50 -2.30
CA THR A 151 1.56 -27.77 -2.48
C THR A 151 2.64 -28.01 -1.43
N GLN A 152 2.97 -27.02 -0.57
CA GLN A 152 4.05 -27.10 0.42
C GLN A 152 3.70 -26.33 1.69
N GLN A 153 3.55 -27.04 2.81
CA GLN A 153 3.05 -26.47 4.08
C GLN A 153 3.96 -25.39 4.70
N ASN A 154 5.28 -25.44 4.45
CA ASN A 154 6.25 -24.48 4.99
C ASN A 154 6.59 -23.35 4.01
N CYS A 155 5.81 -23.20 2.94
CA CYS A 155 6.01 -22.14 1.97
C CYS A 155 4.86 -21.13 2.06
N LEU A 156 5.20 -19.85 1.99
CA LEU A 156 4.24 -18.75 1.88
C LEU A 156 4.39 -18.07 0.53
N GLU A 157 3.28 -17.85 -0.17
CA GLU A 157 3.20 -17.00 -1.35
C GLU A 157 2.87 -15.56 -0.91
N PHE A 158 3.76 -14.66 -1.28
CA PHE A 158 3.55 -13.21 -1.24
C PHE A 158 3.16 -12.78 -2.64
N LYS A 159 1.93 -12.32 -2.82
CA LYS A 159 1.37 -11.94 -4.12
C LYS A 159 0.83 -10.53 -4.06
N VAL A 160 1.22 -9.71 -5.03
CA VAL A 160 0.68 -8.37 -5.22
C VAL A 160 0.10 -8.27 -6.61
N ILE A 161 -1.14 -7.78 -6.71
CA ILE A 161 -1.81 -7.49 -7.99
C ILE A 161 -2.28 -6.04 -7.96
N GLY A 162 -2.12 -5.33 -9.07
CA GLY A 162 -2.65 -3.97 -9.19
C GLY A 162 -2.78 -3.54 -10.65
N THR A 163 -3.12 -2.27 -10.86
CA THR A 163 -3.18 -1.67 -12.19
C THR A 163 -2.06 -0.67 -12.37
N ALA A 164 -1.20 -0.89 -13.34
CA ALA A 164 -0.19 0.07 -13.77
C ALA A 164 -0.86 1.29 -14.41
N VAL A 165 -0.40 2.48 -14.04
CA VAL A 165 -0.87 3.77 -14.54
C VAL A 165 0.32 4.58 -15.04
N ARG A 166 0.10 5.39 -16.07
CA ARG A 166 1.11 6.25 -16.69
C ARG A 166 0.69 7.70 -16.59
N ALA A 167 1.57 8.56 -16.12
CA ALA A 167 1.32 10.00 -16.11
C ALA A 167 1.28 10.52 -17.56
N ARG A 168 0.28 11.36 -17.87
CA ARG A 168 0.22 12.08 -19.16
C ARG A 168 1.23 13.24 -19.23
N GLY A 169 1.70 13.71 -18.08
CA GLY A 169 2.67 14.80 -17.97
C GLY A 169 4.11 14.39 -18.29
N GLY A 170 4.99 15.37 -18.47
CA GLY A 170 6.41 15.16 -18.74
C GLY A 170 7.27 14.87 -17.51
N VAL A 171 6.73 15.02 -16.30
CA VAL A 171 7.44 14.72 -15.05
C VAL A 171 7.14 13.28 -14.67
N ARG A 172 8.17 12.45 -14.62
CA ARG A 172 8.08 11.03 -14.25
C ARG A 172 9.03 10.73 -13.11
N SER A 173 8.57 9.93 -12.15
CA SER A 173 9.46 9.39 -11.12
C SER A 173 10.39 8.36 -11.76
N PRO A 174 11.68 8.32 -11.41
CA PRO A 174 12.59 7.27 -11.88
C PRO A 174 12.21 5.88 -11.37
N ARG A 175 11.37 5.80 -10.33
CA ARG A 175 10.87 4.53 -9.78
C ARG A 175 9.35 4.55 -9.73
N PRO A 176 8.66 3.52 -10.29
CA PRO A 176 7.21 3.45 -10.19
C PRO A 176 6.74 3.41 -8.74
N PHE A 177 5.77 4.26 -8.41
CA PHE A 177 5.13 4.20 -7.10
C PHE A 177 4.25 2.94 -6.98
N THR A 178 3.97 2.52 -5.76
CA THR A 178 2.99 1.46 -5.49
C THR A 178 2.00 1.96 -4.45
N CYS A 179 0.70 1.81 -4.70
CA CYS A 179 -0.33 2.23 -3.75
C CYS A 179 -1.51 1.28 -3.67
N HIS A 180 -2.03 1.09 -2.45
CA HIS A 180 -3.22 0.28 -2.21
C HIS A 180 -4.51 1.00 -2.60
N LEU A 181 -4.48 2.34 -2.67
CA LEU A 181 -5.65 3.15 -2.96
C LEU A 181 -6.22 2.76 -4.33
N ASP A 182 -7.53 2.64 -4.39
CA ASP A 182 -8.25 2.47 -5.63
C ASP A 182 -8.15 3.75 -6.49
N GLY A 183 -8.66 3.71 -7.72
CA GLY A 183 -8.56 4.84 -8.64
C GLY A 183 -9.22 6.12 -8.11
N GLN A 184 -10.30 6.00 -7.33
CA GLN A 184 -10.97 7.16 -6.73
C GLN A 184 -10.17 7.75 -5.57
N GLY A 185 -9.65 6.90 -4.67
CA GLY A 185 -8.78 7.32 -3.57
C GLY A 185 -7.49 7.94 -4.08
N PHE A 186 -6.88 7.35 -5.11
CA PHE A 186 -5.70 7.90 -5.78
C PHE A 186 -5.99 9.29 -6.38
N ALA A 187 -7.11 9.45 -7.08
CA ALA A 187 -7.48 10.74 -7.65
C ALA A 187 -7.66 11.82 -6.58
N LYS A 188 -8.35 11.50 -5.48
CA LYS A 188 -8.53 12.43 -4.34
C LYS A 188 -7.19 12.80 -3.70
N LEU A 189 -6.30 11.83 -3.53
CA LEU A 189 -4.96 12.05 -2.97
C LEU A 189 -4.18 13.05 -3.83
N VAL A 190 -4.11 12.81 -5.14
CA VAL A 190 -3.41 13.68 -6.09
C VAL A 190 -4.01 15.09 -6.14
N ASP A 191 -5.34 15.19 -6.15
CA ASP A 191 -6.02 16.49 -6.17
C ASP A 191 -5.76 17.31 -4.90
N SER A 192 -5.59 16.63 -3.76
CA SER A 192 -5.23 17.25 -2.48
C SER A 192 -3.75 17.66 -2.34
N GLY A 193 -2.93 17.45 -3.38
CA GLY A 193 -1.51 17.83 -3.38
C GLY A 193 -0.57 16.76 -2.79
N TRP A 194 -1.02 15.51 -2.73
CA TRP A 194 -0.24 14.37 -2.24
C TRP A 194 -0.06 13.32 -3.34
N VAL A 195 1.10 12.67 -3.40
CA VAL A 195 1.34 11.52 -4.29
C VAL A 195 1.76 10.29 -3.49
N PRO A 196 1.36 9.08 -3.92
CA PRO A 196 1.90 7.87 -3.33
C PRO A 196 3.36 7.67 -3.71
N VAL A 197 4.12 7.03 -2.82
CA VAL A 197 5.52 6.67 -3.03
C VAL A 197 5.68 5.15 -3.04
N GLU A 198 5.24 4.46 -1.99
CA GLU A 198 5.44 3.01 -1.86
C GLU A 198 4.39 2.35 -0.94
N LEU A 199 3.97 1.14 -1.32
CA LEU A 199 3.20 0.24 -0.48
C LEU A 199 4.11 -0.38 0.58
N LEU A 200 3.77 -0.12 1.83
CA LEU A 200 4.49 -0.55 3.03
C LEU A 200 3.70 -1.60 3.78
N VAL A 201 4.43 -2.43 4.52
CA VAL A 201 3.85 -3.37 5.49
C VAL A 201 4.68 -3.27 6.76
N GLY A 202 4.04 -2.89 7.85
CA GLY A 202 4.63 -2.97 9.19
C GLY A 202 4.10 -4.22 9.86
N MET A 203 5.02 -5.08 10.26
CA MET A 203 4.69 -6.32 10.95
C MET A 203 5.43 -6.34 12.28
N SER A 204 4.74 -6.82 13.31
CA SER A 204 5.32 -7.07 14.62
C SER A 204 4.79 -8.39 15.15
N ILE A 205 5.68 -9.15 15.81
CA ILE A 205 5.31 -10.34 16.56
C ILE A 205 5.76 -10.12 18.00
N GLY A 206 4.79 -10.03 18.90
CA GLY A 206 5.00 -9.95 20.34
C GLY A 206 4.79 -11.29 21.03
N VAL A 207 5.52 -11.51 22.12
CA VAL A 207 5.39 -12.67 23.00
C VAL A 207 5.40 -12.22 24.45
N THR A 208 4.50 -12.76 25.26
CA THR A 208 4.57 -12.63 26.72
C THR A 208 4.24 -13.97 27.40
N HIS A 209 4.70 -14.13 28.63
CA HIS A 209 4.44 -15.32 29.42
C HIS A 209 3.20 -15.15 30.30
N ASP A 210 2.35 -16.17 30.37
CA ASP A 210 1.21 -16.17 31.27
C ASP A 210 1.69 -16.45 32.69
N THR A 211 1.79 -15.39 33.50
CA THR A 211 2.16 -15.50 34.92
C THR A 211 1.00 -16.02 35.76
N PHE A 212 1.29 -16.36 37.02
CA PHE A 212 0.25 -16.69 37.99
C PHE A 212 -0.76 -15.53 38.18
N LEU A 213 -0.29 -14.28 38.22
CA LEU A 213 -1.15 -13.10 38.33
C LEU A 213 -2.04 -12.94 37.09
N THR A 214 -1.46 -13.07 35.90
CA THR A 214 -2.21 -13.01 34.62
C THR A 214 -3.30 -14.08 34.58
N SER A 215 -2.97 -15.29 35.05
CA SER A 215 -3.93 -16.41 35.12
C SER A 215 -5.04 -16.16 36.14
N MET A 216 -4.73 -15.54 37.30
CA MET A 216 -5.76 -15.15 38.28
C MET A 216 -6.68 -14.05 37.75
N GLN A 217 -6.13 -13.04 37.07
CA GLN A 217 -6.92 -11.98 36.43
C GLN A 217 -7.86 -12.56 35.36
N ALA A 218 -7.34 -13.44 34.49
CA ALA A 218 -8.10 -14.02 33.38
C ALA A 218 -9.20 -15.00 33.82
N ASN A 219 -9.05 -15.65 34.99
CA ASN A 219 -10.02 -16.59 35.53
C ASN A 219 -10.82 -16.02 36.72
N GLY A 220 -10.70 -14.71 36.96
CA GLY A 220 -11.43 -14.01 38.02
C GLY A 220 -12.93 -13.96 37.75
N TRP A 221 -13.71 -13.72 38.81
CA TRP A 221 -15.17 -13.51 38.69
C TRP A 221 -15.54 -12.04 38.46
N ASP A 222 -14.58 -11.14 38.68
CA ASP A 222 -14.73 -9.73 38.43
C ASP A 222 -14.37 -9.41 36.98
N ASN A 223 -15.11 -8.47 36.39
CA ASN A 223 -14.77 -7.93 35.07
C ASN A 223 -13.62 -6.94 35.24
N SER A 224 -12.39 -7.36 34.94
CA SER A 224 -11.22 -6.49 34.96
C SER A 224 -10.38 -6.66 33.71
N GLU A 225 -9.52 -5.69 33.47
CA GLU A 225 -8.49 -5.78 32.46
C GLU A 225 -7.46 -6.87 32.83
N VAL A 226 -6.91 -7.55 31.81
CA VAL A 226 -5.79 -8.49 31.98
C VAL A 226 -4.53 -7.79 31.49
N ASP A 227 -3.81 -7.16 32.42
CA ASP A 227 -2.77 -6.17 32.13
C ASP A 227 -1.71 -6.69 31.14
N GLY A 228 -1.16 -7.88 31.38
CA GLY A 228 -0.11 -8.46 30.53
C GLY A 228 -0.58 -8.75 29.09
N TRP A 229 -1.86 -9.10 28.89
CA TRP A 229 -2.42 -9.31 27.57
C TRP A 229 -2.73 -8.01 26.86
N THR A 230 -3.22 -6.99 27.59
CA THR A 230 -3.39 -5.66 27.01
C THR A 230 -2.06 -5.06 26.60
N GLU A 231 -1.02 -5.17 27.44
CA GLU A 231 0.32 -4.68 27.13
C GLU A 231 0.88 -5.38 25.89
N LEU A 232 0.71 -6.70 25.76
CA LEU A 232 1.10 -7.46 24.56
C LEU A 232 0.42 -6.93 23.30
N VAL A 233 -0.90 -6.78 23.33
CA VAL A 233 -1.69 -6.32 22.17
C VAL A 233 -1.34 -4.87 21.81
N GLY A 234 -1.24 -3.99 22.80
CA GLY A 234 -0.85 -2.61 22.64
C GLY A 234 0.56 -2.48 22.06
N GLY A 235 1.51 -3.22 22.63
CA GLY A 235 2.91 -3.27 22.20
C GLY A 235 3.06 -3.74 20.76
N ALA A 236 2.45 -4.88 20.38
CA ALA A 236 2.54 -5.40 19.02
C ALA A 236 1.96 -4.42 17.99
N ARG A 237 0.85 -3.74 18.30
CA ARG A 237 0.25 -2.71 17.42
C ARG A 237 1.10 -1.44 17.32
N ALA A 238 1.68 -1.01 18.45
CA ALA A 238 2.56 0.15 18.48
C ALA A 238 3.83 -0.10 17.67
N ASP A 239 4.46 -1.26 17.85
CA ASP A 239 5.66 -1.66 17.10
C ASP A 239 5.35 -1.81 15.60
N SER A 240 4.27 -2.48 15.20
CA SER A 240 3.92 -2.57 13.76
C SER A 240 3.71 -1.20 13.11
N ARG A 241 3.13 -0.22 13.82
CA ARG A 241 3.04 1.17 13.35
C ARG A 241 4.41 1.82 13.26
N HIS A 242 5.25 1.63 14.27
CA HIS A 242 6.61 2.16 14.27
C HIS A 242 7.42 1.63 13.07
N GLN A 243 7.29 0.35 12.73
CA GLN A 243 7.93 -0.23 11.54
C GLN A 243 7.45 0.45 10.23
N LEU A 244 6.15 0.81 10.12
CA LEU A 244 5.66 1.60 8.98
C LEU A 244 6.28 2.99 8.93
N GLU A 245 6.40 3.67 10.07
CA GLU A 245 7.00 5.00 10.15
C GLU A 245 8.49 4.98 9.76
N LEU A 246 9.25 4.00 10.24
CA LEU A 246 10.66 3.81 9.87
C LEU A 246 10.80 3.60 8.36
N GLN A 247 9.98 2.71 7.79
CA GLN A 247 9.95 2.49 6.35
C GLN A 247 9.57 3.76 5.58
N ALA A 248 8.54 4.48 6.00
CA ALA A 248 8.08 5.71 5.34
C ALA A 248 9.19 6.78 5.29
N ARG A 249 9.88 7.01 6.42
CA ARG A 249 11.01 7.94 6.50
C ARG A 249 12.16 7.53 5.58
N SER A 250 12.51 6.24 5.57
CA SER A 250 13.58 5.71 4.71
C SER A 250 13.30 5.89 3.21
N ARG A 251 12.02 5.99 2.83
CA ARG A 251 11.55 6.14 1.45
C ARG A 251 11.21 7.59 1.08
N GLY A 252 11.40 8.54 2.00
CA GLY A 252 11.15 9.97 1.77
C GLY A 252 9.67 10.35 1.72
N GLY A 253 8.80 9.60 2.40
CA GLY A 253 7.39 10.00 2.56
C GLY A 253 7.16 10.79 3.84
N ASP A 254 6.23 11.73 3.78
CA ASP A 254 5.87 12.62 4.91
C ASP A 254 4.77 12.01 5.80
N GLY A 255 4.04 11.03 5.30
CA GLY A 255 2.95 10.36 6.05
C GLY A 255 2.56 9.01 5.45
N VAL A 256 1.75 8.25 6.17
CA VAL A 256 1.25 6.93 5.74
C VAL A 256 -0.28 6.91 5.79
N ILE A 257 -0.90 6.49 4.70
CA ILE A 257 -2.33 6.17 4.65
C ILE A 257 -2.48 4.68 4.86
N LEU A 258 -3.21 4.28 5.90
CA LEU A 258 -3.45 2.87 6.23
C LEU A 258 -4.57 2.28 5.37
N ALA A 259 -4.33 1.08 4.84
CA ALA A 259 -5.30 0.28 4.12
C ALA A 259 -6.08 -0.64 5.06
N ASN A 260 -5.33 -1.41 5.84
CA ASN A 260 -5.81 -2.51 6.67
C ASN A 260 -4.80 -2.74 7.80
N GLY A 261 -5.31 -3.08 8.98
CA GLY A 261 -4.53 -3.70 10.05
C GLY A 261 -5.21 -4.97 10.53
N SER A 262 -4.43 -6.05 10.69
CA SER A 262 -4.89 -7.31 11.28
C SER A 262 -4.08 -7.61 12.54
N LEU A 263 -4.75 -8.18 13.54
CA LEU A 263 -4.13 -8.66 14.76
C LEU A 263 -4.62 -10.09 14.99
N ARG A 264 -3.68 -11.02 15.15
CA ARG A 264 -3.97 -12.39 15.54
C ARG A 264 -3.31 -12.67 16.88
N VAL A 265 -4.09 -13.16 17.84
CA VAL A 265 -3.60 -13.56 19.16
C VAL A 265 -3.84 -15.05 19.34
N TRP A 266 -2.84 -15.76 19.82
CA TRP A 266 -2.93 -17.19 20.08
C TRP A 266 -1.98 -17.59 21.22
N GLU A 267 -2.16 -18.80 21.75
CA GLU A 267 -1.39 -19.33 22.86
C GLU A 267 -0.58 -20.56 22.46
N ARG A 268 0.50 -20.82 23.19
CA ARG A 268 1.27 -22.05 23.07
C ARG A 268 1.91 -22.45 24.40
N ALA A 269 2.40 -23.68 24.49
CA ALA A 269 3.26 -24.09 25.59
C ALA A 269 4.56 -23.25 25.61
N CYS A 270 4.93 -22.75 26.80
CA CYS A 270 6.12 -21.95 26.99
C CYS A 270 7.38 -22.81 26.88
N GLN A 271 8.22 -22.54 25.88
CA GLN A 271 9.43 -23.34 25.63
C GLN A 271 10.40 -23.34 26.82
N ARG A 272 10.46 -22.24 27.59
CA ARG A 272 11.31 -22.11 28.78
C ARG A 272 10.76 -22.87 29.99
N SER A 273 9.44 -23.03 30.04
CA SER A 273 8.73 -23.76 31.09
C SER A 273 8.84 -25.29 30.92
N VAL A 274 8.81 -25.78 29.68
CA VAL A 274 8.87 -27.23 29.38
C VAL A 274 10.15 -27.86 29.92
N LEU A 275 11.26 -27.11 29.95
CA LEU A 275 12.53 -27.57 30.53
C LEU A 275 12.47 -27.82 32.05
N ASN A 276 11.46 -27.28 32.73
CA ASN A 276 11.25 -27.38 34.17
C ASN A 276 10.00 -28.20 34.55
N GLY A 277 9.38 -28.90 33.59
CA GLY A 277 8.21 -29.75 33.85
C GLY A 277 6.92 -28.99 34.17
N SER A 278 6.84 -27.69 33.86
CA SER A 278 5.66 -26.84 34.08
C SER A 278 4.86 -26.67 32.78
N GLU A 279 3.52 -26.69 32.88
CA GLU A 279 2.56 -26.50 31.77
C GLU A 279 2.28 -25.03 31.43
N ALA A 280 3.11 -24.10 31.90
CA ALA A 280 2.91 -22.68 31.65
C ALA A 280 2.89 -22.34 30.15
N ARG A 281 2.12 -21.29 29.81
CA ARG A 281 1.82 -20.90 28.44
C ARG A 281 2.41 -19.53 28.11
N ASP A 282 2.73 -19.35 26.85
CA ASP A 282 3.07 -18.04 26.28
C ASP A 282 1.93 -17.60 25.36
N ARG A 283 1.67 -16.30 25.34
CA ARG A 283 0.72 -15.65 24.44
C ARG A 283 1.48 -14.88 23.38
N ILE A 284 1.05 -15.05 22.14
CA ILE A 284 1.67 -14.45 20.96
C ILE A 284 0.66 -13.52 20.32
N ALA A 285 1.12 -12.34 19.94
CA ALA A 285 0.35 -11.38 19.15
C ALA A 285 1.09 -11.06 17.85
N GLU A 286 0.49 -11.40 16.72
CA GLU A 286 0.94 -11.04 15.38
C GLU A 286 0.14 -9.84 14.89
N SER A 287 0.79 -8.71 14.71
CA SER A 287 0.20 -7.48 14.19
C SER A 287 0.78 -7.17 12.81
N THR A 288 -0.07 -7.11 11.80
CA THR A 288 0.31 -6.76 10.42
C THR A 288 -0.52 -5.58 9.94
N MET A 289 0.14 -4.51 9.53
CA MET A 289 -0.48 -3.30 9.00
C MET A 289 0.04 -3.00 7.61
N ILE A 290 -0.88 -2.72 6.70
CA ILE A 290 -0.58 -2.39 5.30
C ILE A 290 -0.97 -0.93 5.09
N GLY A 291 -0.10 -0.16 4.44
CA GLY A 291 -0.37 1.23 4.12
C GLY A 291 0.46 1.72 2.96
N THR A 292 0.17 2.91 2.46
CA THR A 292 0.97 3.57 1.44
C THR A 292 1.57 4.83 2.01
N THR A 293 2.89 4.97 1.87
CA THR A 293 3.55 6.22 2.22
C THR A 293 3.33 7.25 1.12
N VAL A 294 3.07 8.50 1.53
CA VAL A 294 2.70 9.61 0.66
C VAL A 294 3.67 10.77 0.84
N ALA A 295 3.89 11.53 -0.22
CA ALA A 295 4.72 12.72 -0.20
C ALA A 295 3.93 13.91 -0.74
N GLY A 296 4.11 15.06 -0.11
CA GLY A 296 3.52 16.32 -0.57
C GLY A 296 4.20 16.77 -1.86
N PHE A 297 3.42 17.19 -2.85
CA PHE A 297 3.97 17.76 -4.08
C PHE A 297 3.36 19.13 -4.37
N ARG A 298 4.19 20.03 -4.91
CA ARG A 298 3.71 21.34 -5.35
C ARG A 298 3.17 21.23 -6.76
N ARG A 299 1.87 21.41 -6.92
CA ARG A 299 1.26 21.64 -8.23
C ARG A 299 1.59 23.07 -8.67
N ARG A 300 2.20 23.24 -9.85
CA ARG A 300 2.16 24.56 -10.51
C ARG A 300 0.69 24.88 -10.79
N PRO A 301 0.16 26.03 -10.35
CA PRO A 301 -1.19 26.43 -10.72
C PRO A 301 -1.33 26.34 -12.24
N ALA A 302 -2.35 25.63 -12.71
CA ALA A 302 -2.66 25.68 -14.12
C ALA A 302 -2.97 27.14 -14.46
N GLU A 303 -2.39 27.68 -15.53
CA GLU A 303 -2.77 29.01 -15.99
C GLU A 303 -4.30 29.03 -16.14
N PRO A 304 -4.99 30.03 -15.58
CA PRO A 304 -6.43 30.12 -15.71
C PRO A 304 -6.76 30.15 -17.19
N ARG A 305 -7.39 29.08 -17.67
CA ARG A 305 -7.96 29.07 -19.02
C ARG A 305 -9.08 30.09 -19.00
N THR A 306 -8.87 31.23 -19.66
CA THR A 306 -9.95 32.16 -19.94
C THR A 306 -11.03 31.38 -20.67
N LEU A 307 -12.13 31.13 -19.99
CA LEU A 307 -13.34 30.63 -20.62
C LEU A 307 -13.69 31.66 -21.69
N ALA A 308 -13.60 31.26 -22.95
CA ALA A 308 -14.20 32.00 -24.03
C ALA A 308 -15.72 31.89 -23.82
N VAL A 309 -16.28 32.81 -23.02
CA VAL A 309 -17.71 32.98 -22.91
C VAL A 309 -18.15 33.52 -24.26
N LEU A 310 -18.57 32.64 -25.16
CA LEU A 310 -19.24 33.05 -26.38
C LEU A 310 -20.59 33.62 -25.94
N PRO A 311 -20.79 34.93 -26.03
CA PRO A 311 -21.97 35.53 -25.46
C PRO A 311 -23.11 35.22 -26.45
N LEU A 312 -24.06 34.34 -26.10
CA LEU A 312 -25.19 33.99 -26.98
C LEU A 312 -26.09 35.24 -27.22
N GLY A 313 -26.22 35.63 -28.50
CA GLY A 313 -27.01 36.80 -28.96
C GLY A 313 -26.17 38.01 -29.38
N ARG A 314 -26.75 38.96 -30.13
CA ARG A 314 -26.03 40.21 -30.47
C ARG A 314 -25.78 41.03 -29.19
N ARG A 315 -24.54 41.44 -28.95
CA ARG A 315 -24.17 42.22 -27.74
C ARG A 315 -24.98 43.51 -27.63
N SER A 316 -25.27 44.14 -28.76
CA SER A 316 -26.11 45.34 -28.90
C SER A 316 -27.56 45.10 -28.44
N GLU A 317 -28.17 43.96 -28.76
CA GLU A 317 -29.53 43.63 -28.31
C GLU A 317 -29.62 43.47 -26.79
N ARG A 318 -28.60 42.83 -26.18
CA ARG A 318 -28.54 42.65 -24.72
C ARG A 318 -28.30 43.95 -23.97
N LEU A 319 -27.44 44.83 -24.50
CA LEU A 319 -27.23 46.15 -23.93
C LEU A 319 -28.48 47.01 -24.03
N ARG A 320 -29.22 46.97 -25.15
CA ARG A 320 -30.52 47.63 -25.30
C ARG A 320 -31.55 47.09 -24.30
N ALA A 321 -31.64 45.78 -24.12
CA ALA A 321 -32.55 45.16 -23.16
C ALA A 321 -32.21 45.55 -21.70
N ARG A 322 -30.93 45.55 -21.31
CA ARG A 322 -30.51 46.03 -19.98
C ARG A 322 -30.76 47.52 -19.79
N LEU A 323 -30.46 48.34 -20.80
CA LEU A 323 -30.73 49.78 -20.74
C LEU A 323 -32.24 50.05 -20.55
N ALA A 324 -33.10 49.34 -21.28
CA ALA A 324 -34.55 49.45 -21.14
C ALA A 324 -35.04 48.99 -19.75
N ALA A 325 -34.48 47.91 -19.20
CA ALA A 325 -34.80 47.45 -17.85
C ALA A 325 -34.38 48.45 -16.76
N VAL A 326 -33.18 49.04 -16.87
CA VAL A 326 -32.70 50.08 -15.94
C VAL A 326 -33.46 51.40 -16.13
N ALA A 327 -33.90 51.71 -17.35
CA ALA A 327 -34.72 52.88 -17.64
C ALA A 327 -36.15 52.79 -17.09
N SER A 328 -36.74 51.60 -17.11
CA SER A 328 -38.11 51.34 -16.65
C SER A 328 -38.22 51.07 -15.14
N SER A 329 -37.10 50.79 -14.46
CA SER A 329 -37.09 50.61 -13.00
C SER A 329 -37.21 51.96 -12.28
N PRO A 330 -38.13 52.10 -11.31
CA PRO A 330 -38.23 53.27 -10.43
C PRO A 330 -36.96 53.51 -9.58
N TYR A 331 -36.12 52.48 -9.44
CA TYR A 331 -34.88 52.49 -8.67
C TYR A 331 -33.64 52.31 -9.56
N GLY A 332 -33.76 52.54 -10.88
CA GLY A 332 -32.64 52.38 -11.80
C GLY A 332 -31.49 53.34 -11.50
N ASP A 333 -30.28 52.82 -11.33
CA ASP A 333 -29.08 53.62 -11.11
C ASP A 333 -28.78 54.52 -12.33
N PRO A 334 -28.75 55.86 -12.16
CA PRO A 334 -28.40 56.79 -13.24
C PRO A 334 -27.00 56.57 -13.82
N LEU A 335 -26.04 56.09 -13.02
CA LEU A 335 -24.66 55.84 -13.46
C LEU A 335 -24.57 54.58 -14.32
N GLU A 336 -25.25 53.50 -13.92
CA GLU A 336 -25.36 52.30 -14.75
C GLU A 336 -26.07 52.61 -16.08
N ARG A 337 -27.11 53.45 -16.07
CA ARG A 337 -27.82 53.88 -17.28
C ARG A 337 -26.90 54.65 -18.24
N ALA A 338 -26.11 55.61 -17.74
CA ALA A 338 -25.17 56.38 -18.55
C ALA A 338 -24.09 55.48 -19.16
N ARG A 339 -23.51 54.60 -18.34
CA ARG A 339 -22.50 53.63 -18.78
C ARG A 339 -23.01 52.70 -19.88
N LEU A 340 -24.23 52.16 -19.74
CA LEU A 340 -24.84 51.28 -20.75
C LEU A 340 -25.13 52.02 -22.07
N ALA A 341 -25.50 53.31 -22.00
CA ALA A 341 -25.74 54.14 -23.18
C ALA A 341 -24.42 54.49 -23.90
N ASP A 342 -23.34 54.73 -23.17
CA ASP A 342 -21.99 54.93 -23.72
C ASP A 342 -21.46 53.66 -24.38
N GLU A 343 -21.55 52.52 -23.71
CA GLU A 343 -21.10 51.23 -24.24
C GLU A 343 -21.87 50.83 -25.51
N LEU A 344 -23.17 51.17 -25.59
CA LEU A 344 -23.97 50.95 -26.80
C LEU A 344 -23.56 51.88 -27.95
N ARG A 345 -23.13 53.12 -27.66
CA ARG A 345 -22.61 54.07 -28.66
C ARG A 345 -21.26 53.61 -29.21
N GLU A 346 -20.37 53.15 -28.33
CA GLU A 346 -19.03 52.67 -28.71
C GLU A 346 -19.06 51.41 -29.58
N LEU A 347 -20.10 50.56 -29.42
CA LEU A 347 -20.26 49.35 -30.22
C LEU A 347 -20.65 49.63 -31.68
N GLY A 348 -21.21 50.80 -32.00
CA GLY A 348 -21.69 51.13 -33.36
C GLY A 348 -22.61 50.08 -33.98
N ASP A 349 -22.78 50.12 -35.31
CA ASP A 349 -23.58 49.14 -36.08
C ASP A 349 -22.86 47.78 -36.30
N GLN A 350 -21.87 47.42 -35.49
CA GLN A 350 -21.16 46.12 -35.60
C GLN A 350 -21.89 44.98 -34.87
N GLY A 351 -23.19 44.81 -35.17
CA GLY A 351 -24.05 43.74 -34.66
C GLY A 351 -24.63 42.84 -35.74
#